data_AF-A0A416HHB2-F1
#
_entry.id   AF-A0A416HHB2-F1
#
_cell.length_a   1.000
_cell.length_b   1.000
_cell.length_c   1.000
_cell.angle_alpha   90.00
_cell.angle_beta   90.00
_cell.angle_gamma   90.00
#
_symmetry.space_group_name_H-M   'P 1'
#
loop_
_entity.id
_entity.type
_entity.pdbx_description
1 polymer ?
#
loop_
_entity_poly.entity_id
_entity_poly.type
_entity_poly.pdbx_seq_one_letter_code
_entity_poly.pdbx_strand_id
1 'polypeptide(L)' 'MNLKKKVESKAAELTARTLTHVLRTEANSTACFVVYQPKAPKELGRFRREK' A
#
# COMPACT_ATOMS: atom_id res chain seq x y z
N MET A 1 35.97 -20.84 9.28
CA MET A 1 34.57 -20.67 8.80
C MET A 1 34.60 -20.04 7.40
N ASN A 2 33.99 -20.66 6.39
CA ASN A 2 34.20 -20.32 4.97
C ASN A 2 33.49 -19.00 4.59
N LEU A 3 34.22 -18.04 4.01
CA LEU A 3 33.70 -16.71 3.68
C LEU A 3 32.54 -16.76 2.67
N LYS A 4 32.58 -17.71 1.73
CA LYS A 4 31.52 -17.91 0.72
C LYS A 4 30.17 -18.23 1.38
N LYS A 5 30.17 -19.15 2.35
CA LYS A 5 28.96 -19.53 3.11
C LYS A 5 28.38 -18.36 3.92
N LYS A 6 29.22 -17.47 4.46
CA LYS A 6 28.74 -16.24 5.15
C LYS A 6 28.02 -15.31 4.18
N VAL A 7 28.58 -15.12 2.99
CA VAL A 7 27.99 -14.25 1.96
C VAL A 7 26.64 -14.82 1.49
N GLU A 8 26.59 -16.13 1.21
CA GLU A 8 25.34 -16.81 0.83
C GLU A 8 24.26 -16.69 1.91
N SER A 9 24.60 -16.91 3.19
CA SER A 9 23.65 -16.77 4.30
C SER A 9 23.10 -15.34 4.45
N LYS A 10 23.97 -14.32 4.29
CA LYS A 10 23.55 -12.93 4.34
C LYS A 10 22.66 -12.55 3.16
N ALA A 11 22.95 -13.07 1.97
CA ALA A 11 22.13 -12.82 0.79
C ALA A 11 20.72 -13.41 0.94
N ALA A 12 20.63 -14.64 1.47
CA ALA A 12 19.36 -15.28 1.78
C ALA A 12 18.57 -14.50 2.85
N GLU A 13 19.24 -14.07 3.92
CA GLU A 13 18.62 -13.28 4.99
C GLU A 13 18.12 -11.92 4.49
N LEU A 14 18.92 -11.23 3.67
CA LEU A 14 18.53 -9.95 3.09
C LEU A 14 17.29 -10.11 2.20
N THR A 15 17.26 -11.14 1.37
CA THR A 15 16.11 -11.45 0.50
C THR A 15 14.85 -11.74 1.31
N ALA A 16 14.96 -12.55 2.37
CA ALA A 16 13.81 -12.83 3.24
C ALA A 16 13.28 -11.56 3.92
N ARG A 17 14.19 -10.68 4.38
CA ARG A 17 13.83 -9.41 5.02
C ARG A 17 13.13 -8.47 4.03
N THR A 18 13.66 -8.30 2.81
CA THR A 18 13.05 -7.43 1.81
C THR A 18 11.66 -7.93 1.42
N LEU A 19 11.50 -9.23 1.18
CA LEU A 19 10.21 -9.81 0.83
C LEU A 19 9.18 -9.64 1.96
N THR A 20 9.61 -9.84 3.21
CA THR A 20 8.75 -9.62 4.39
C THR A 20 8.32 -8.15 4.50
N HIS A 21 9.21 -7.21 4.21
CA HIS A 21 8.89 -5.79 4.21
C HIS A 21 7.88 -5.44 3.12
N VAL A 22 8.05 -5.95 1.90
CA VAL A 22 7.10 -5.74 0.79
C VAL A 22 5.70 -6.23 1.17
N LEU A 23 5.60 -7.47 1.66
CA LEU A 23 4.33 -8.05 2.11
C LEU A 23 3.66 -7.21 3.21
N ARG A 24 4.44 -6.71 4.16
CA ARG A 24 3.93 -5.81 5.22
C ARG A 24 3.48 -4.46 4.66
N THR A 25 4.22 -3.88 3.71
CA THR A 25 3.83 -2.59 3.11
C THR A 25 2.58 -2.72 2.24
N GLU A 26 2.43 -3.82 1.50
CA GLU A 26 1.22 -4.08 0.70
C GLU A 26 0.02 -4.34 1.60
N ALA A 27 0.16 -5.18 2.63
CA ALA A 27 -0.93 -5.48 3.56
C ALA A 27 -1.42 -4.25 4.35
N ASN A 28 -0.53 -3.29 4.63
CA ASN A 28 -0.86 -2.04 5.33
C ASN A 28 -1.09 -0.85 4.39
N SER A 29 -0.88 -1.02 3.08
CA SER A 29 -1.17 -0.01 2.08
C SER A 29 -2.70 0.06 1.91
N THR A 30 -3.33 0.97 2.65
CA THR A 30 -4.73 1.34 2.40
C THR A 30 -4.79 2.17 1.11
N ALA A 31 -5.12 1.52 -0.01
CA ALA A 31 -5.22 2.17 -1.31
C ALA A 31 -6.48 3.07 -1.39
N CYS A 32 -6.41 4.26 -0.78
CA CYS A 32 -7.39 5.34 -0.97
C CYS A 32 -6.72 6.60 -1.52
N PHE A 33 -5.72 6.45 -2.40
CA PHE A 33 -5.00 7.59 -2.99
C PHE A 33 -5.91 8.47 -3.86
N VAL A 34 -6.97 7.89 -4.42
CA VAL A 34 -8.01 8.61 -5.15
C VAL A 34 -9.34 8.37 -4.45
N VAL A 35 -9.82 9.39 -3.75
CA VAL A 35 -11.22 9.42 -3.31
C VAL A 35 -12.04 9.74 -4.56
N TYR A 36 -12.64 8.72 -5.17
CA TYR A 36 -13.65 8.94 -6.20
C TYR A 36 -14.83 9.67 -5.55
N GLN A 37 -14.97 10.95 -5.85
CA GLN A 37 -16.19 11.68 -5.52
C GLN A 37 -17.18 11.45 -6.66
N PRO A 38 -18.22 10.61 -6.50
CA PRO A 38 -19.25 10.48 -7.52
C PRO A 38 -19.89 11.84 -7.77
N LYS A 39 -20.33 12.07 -9.02
CA LYS A 39 -21.15 13.25 -9.32
C LYS A 39 -22.33 13.27 -8.36
N ALA A 40 -22.56 14.41 -7.73
CA ALA A 40 -23.64 14.56 -6.76
C ALA A 40 -24.97 14.12 -7.40
N PRO A 41 -25.74 13.23 -6.73
CA PRO A 41 -27.06 12.84 -7.19
C PRO A 41 -27.93 14.06 -7.53
N LYS A 42 -28.62 14.03 -8.68
CA LYS A 42 -29.53 15.11 -9.11
C LYS A 42 -30.60 15.42 -8.05
N GLU A 43 -31.03 14.38 -7.34
CA GLU A 43 -31.98 14.46 -6.21
C GLU A 43 -31.51 15.35 -5.06
N LEU A 44 -30.20 15.60 -4.89
CA LEU A 44 -29.71 16.52 -3.85
C LEU A 44 -29.93 18.00 -4.19
N GLY A 45 -30.18 18.31 -5.47
CA GLY A 45 -30.51 19.66 -5.90
C GLY A 45 -31.73 20.24 -5.19
N ARG A 46 -32.71 19.40 -4.82
CA ARG A 46 -33.94 19.79 -4.11
C ARG A 46 -33.70 20.33 -2.70
N PHE A 47 -32.54 20.03 -2.12
CA PHE A 47 -32.15 20.50 -0.78
C PHE A 47 -31.20 21.69 -0.82
N ARG A 48 -30.80 22.14 -2.02
CA ARG A 48 -29.96 23.33 -2.17
C ARG A 48 -30.80 24.55 -1.79
N ARG A 49 -30.42 25.22 -0.70
CA ARG A 49 -31.06 26.49 -0.34
C ARG A 49 -30.79 27.48 -1.46
N GLU A 50 -31.85 28.01 -2.07
CA GLU A 50 -31.75 29.17 -2.95
C GLU A 50 -31.26 30.36 -2.14
N LYS A 51 -30.42 31.20 -2.75
CA LYS A 51 -29.84 32.39 -2.13
C LYS A 51 -30.66 33.61 -2.50
#